data_AF-F8JS29-F1
#
_entry.id   AF-F8JS29-F1
#
_cell.length_a   1.000
_cell.length_b   1.000
_cell.length_c   1.000
_cell.angle_alpha   90.00
_cell.angle_beta   90.00
_cell.angle_gamma   90.00
#
_symmetry.space_group_name_H-M   'P 1'
#
loop_
_entity.id
_entity.type
_entity.pdbx_description
1 polymer ?
#
loop_
_entity_poly.entity_id
_entity_poly.type
_entity_poly.pdbx_seq_one_letter_code
_entity_poly.pdbx_strand_id
1 'polypeptide(L)'
;MARLAMPDGAVTGIEVAGARTGRVTRYTGRIVDVDNPRHARALRAMGAFTVNIGGRTRSGGYRCPECGFAAYLKTCSRCGGTCTREA
;
A
#
# COMPACT_ATOMS: atom_id res chain seq x y z
N MET A 1 -0.21 -12.55 -11.91
CA MET A 1 -0.21 -12.98 -10.50
C MET A 1 0.38 -11.88 -9.62
N ALA A 2 -0.34 -11.44 -8.59
CA ALA A 2 0.14 -10.48 -7.59
C ALA A 2 0.21 -11.15 -6.22
N ARG A 3 1.36 -11.03 -5.54
CA ARG A 3 1.57 -11.57 -4.20
C ARG A 3 1.36 -10.47 -3.16
N LEU A 4 0.34 -10.60 -2.33
CA LEU A 4 -0.13 -9.55 -1.42
C LEU A 4 -0.04 -10.00 0.04
N ALA A 5 0.45 -9.10 0.90
CA ALA A 5 0.37 -9.22 2.35
C ALA A 5 -0.91 -8.55 2.87
N MET A 6 -1.55 -9.17 3.85
CA MET A 6 -2.78 -8.65 4.47
C MET A 6 -2.51 -7.39 5.32
N PRO A 7 -3.51 -6.52 5.55
CA PRO A 7 -3.31 -5.14 5.98
C PRO A 7 -2.65 -4.96 7.37
N ASP A 8 -2.91 -5.85 8.32
CA ASP A 8 -2.58 -5.66 9.73
C ASP A 8 -2.00 -6.91 10.44
N GLY A 9 -1.67 -7.96 9.68
CA GLY A 9 -1.12 -9.22 10.23
C GLY A 9 -2.09 -10.04 11.10
N ALA A 10 -3.22 -9.45 11.50
CA ALA A 10 -4.32 -10.06 12.23
C ALA A 10 -5.36 -10.66 11.28
N VAL A 11 -5.56 -10.04 10.11
CA VAL A 11 -6.42 -10.61 9.06
C VAL A 11 -5.78 -11.88 8.48
N THR A 12 -6.45 -13.01 8.70
CA THR A 12 -6.05 -14.35 8.23
C THR A 12 -7.00 -14.91 7.17
N GLY A 13 -8.10 -14.21 6.87
CA GLY A 13 -9.07 -14.61 5.86
C GLY A 13 -9.82 -13.40 5.32
N ILE A 14 -9.98 -13.34 4.00
CA ILE A 14 -10.77 -12.33 3.30
C ILE A 14 -11.61 -13.01 2.22
N GLU A 15 -12.86 -12.60 2.12
CA GLU A 15 -13.77 -13.01 1.06
C GLU A 15 -14.01 -11.84 0.11
N VAL A 16 -13.76 -12.04 -1.18
CA VAL A 16 -13.96 -11.05 -2.23
C VAL A 16 -15.13 -11.49 -3.11
N ALA A 17 -16.20 -10.71 -3.08
CA ALA A 17 -17.38 -10.97 -3.92
C ALA A 17 -17.11 -10.54 -5.38
N GLY A 18 -17.36 -11.45 -6.32
CA GLY A 18 -17.33 -11.16 -7.73
C GLY A 18 -18.51 -10.27 -8.12
N ALA A 19 -18.25 -9.00 -8.44
CA ALA A 19 -19.27 -7.98 -8.71
C ALA A 19 -20.32 -8.34 -9.80
N ARG A 20 -20.03 -9.30 -10.69
CA ARG A 20 -20.92 -9.70 -11.79
C ARG A 20 -21.50 -11.12 -11.66
N THR A 21 -20.79 -12.00 -10.96
CA THR A 21 -21.13 -13.43 -10.87
C THR A 21 -21.70 -13.81 -9.52
N GLY A 22 -21.61 -12.93 -8.51
CA GLY A 22 -21.95 -13.25 -7.12
C GLY A 22 -21.03 -14.28 -6.46
N ARG A 23 -20.08 -14.85 -7.23
CA ARG A 23 -19.16 -15.87 -6.74
C ARG A 23 -18.18 -15.23 -5.76
N VAL A 24 -18.14 -15.77 -4.55
CA VAL A 24 -17.20 -15.36 -3.52
C VAL A 24 -15.90 -16.13 -3.72
N THR A 25 -14.78 -15.42 -3.75
CA THR A 25 -13.44 -16.03 -3.69
C THR A 25 -12.85 -15.76 -2.32
N ARG A 26 -12.50 -16.83 -1.62
CA ARG A 26 -11.90 -16.77 -0.29
C ARG A 26 -10.38 -16.87 -0.41
N TYR A 27 -9.69 -15.95 0.23
CA TYR A 27 -8.24 -15.97 0.40
C TYR A 27 -7.94 -16.18 1.89
N THR A 28 -7.08 -17.13 2.21
CA THR A 28 -6.66 -17.44 3.58
C THR A 28 -5.15 -17.35 3.72
N GLY A 29 -4.68 -16.87 4.86
CA GLY A 29 -3.27 -16.65 5.15
C GLY A 29 -2.88 -15.17 5.18
N ARG A 30 -1.70 -14.90 5.75
CA ARG A 30 -1.14 -13.55 5.87
C ARG A 30 -0.56 -13.02 4.56
N ILE A 31 -0.16 -13.93 3.67
CA ILE A 31 0.32 -13.64 2.32
C ILE A 31 -0.47 -14.53 1.37
N VAL A 32 -1.00 -13.95 0.30
CA VAL A 32 -1.86 -14.63 -0.66
C VAL A 32 -1.43 -14.31 -2.08
N ASP A 33 -1.47 -15.32 -2.94
CA ASP A 33 -1.25 -15.17 -4.38
C ASP A 33 -2.60 -14.92 -5.07
N VAL A 34 -2.65 -13.86 -5.87
CA VAL A 34 -3.89 -13.36 -6.47
C VAL A 34 -3.71 -13.22 -7.98
N ASP A 35 -4.39 -14.08 -8.74
CA ASP A 35 -4.34 -14.03 -10.20
C ASP A 35 -5.35 -13.05 -10.80
N ASN A 36 -6.49 -12.85 -10.13
CA ASN A 36 -7.52 -11.94 -10.61
C ASN A 36 -7.16 -10.47 -10.31
N PRO A 37 -6.92 -9.63 -11.33
CA PRO A 37 -6.51 -8.23 -11.12
C PRO A 37 -7.56 -7.38 -10.40
N ARG A 38 -8.85 -7.73 -10.51
CA ARG A 38 -9.93 -7.03 -9.79
C ARG A 38 -9.89 -7.35 -8.30
N HIS A 39 -9.62 -8.60 -7.94
CA HIS A 39 -9.44 -8.99 -6.54
C HIS A 39 -8.20 -8.31 -5.96
N ALA A 40 -7.10 -8.26 -6.71
CA ALA A 40 -5.89 -7.55 -6.28
C ALA A 40 -6.15 -6.05 -6.03
N ARG A 41 -6.97 -5.39 -6.88
CA ARG A 41 -7.37 -3.99 -6.66
C ARG A 41 -8.25 -3.83 -5.41
N ALA A 42 -9.23 -4.71 -5.21
CA ALA A 42 -10.10 -4.69 -4.03
C ALA A 42 -9.30 -4.91 -2.73
N LEU A 43 -8.39 -5.89 -2.73
CA LEU A 43 -7.51 -6.17 -1.59
C LEU A 43 -6.61 -4.97 -1.27
N ARG A 44 -6.05 -4.30 -2.29
CA ARG A 44 -5.25 -3.07 -2.08
C ARG A 44 -6.07 -1.91 -1.53
N ALA A 45 -7.33 -1.75 -1.94
CA ALA A 45 -8.22 -0.75 -1.39
C ALA A 45 -8.52 -1.00 0.11
N MET A 46 -8.54 -2.27 0.53
CA MET A 46 -8.65 -2.65 1.95
C MET A 46 -7.32 -2.53 2.73
N GLY A 47 -6.23 -2.13 2.08
CA GLY A 47 -4.93 -1.92 2.71
C GLY A 47 -3.94 -3.08 2.58
N ALA A 48 -4.26 -4.12 1.81
CA ALA A 48 -3.27 -5.12 1.42
C ALA A 48 -2.20 -4.47 0.55
N PHE A 49 -0.95 -4.94 0.65
CA PHE A 49 0.17 -4.36 -0.07
C PHE A 49 1.00 -5.45 -0.74
N THR A 50 1.72 -5.08 -1.79
CA THR A 50 2.64 -6.01 -2.45
C THR A 50 3.74 -6.42 -1.48
N VAL A 51 3.99 -7.72 -1.37
CA VAL A 51 5.02 -8.25 -0.47
C VAL A 51 6.37 -7.62 -0.79
N ASN A 52 7.01 -7.07 0.24
CA ASN A 52 8.33 -6.46 0.18
C ASN A 52 8.97 -6.55 1.59
N ILE A 53 10.27 -6.28 1.69
CA ILE A 53 11.03 -6.36 2.96
C ILE A 53 10.64 -5.25 3.94
N GLY A 54 10.27 -4.07 3.45
CA GLY A 54 9.98 -2.87 4.25
C GLY A 54 8.54 -2.77 4.77
N GLY A 55 7.66 -3.73 4.45
CA GLY A 55 6.26 -3.69 4.83
C GLY A 55 5.43 -2.66 4.05
N ARG A 56 4.28 -2.29 4.63
CA ARG A 56 3.43 -1.24 4.06
C ARG A 56 4.06 0.13 4.30
N THR A 57 4.34 0.88 3.25
CA THR A 57 4.73 2.30 3.37
C THR A 57 3.58 3.09 3.98
N ARG A 58 3.77 3.59 5.22
CA ARG A 58 2.78 4.42 5.94
C ARG A 58 3.14 5.91 5.92
N SER A 59 4.36 6.25 5.54
CA SER A 59 4.88 7.60 5.53
C SER A 59 4.90 8.16 4.12
N GLY A 60 4.23 9.31 3.92
CA GLY A 60 4.48 10.18 2.77
C GLY A 60 5.89 10.75 2.79
N GLY A 61 6.33 11.27 1.65
CA GLY A 61 7.55 12.05 1.54
C GLY A 61 7.46 13.38 2.29
N TYR A 62 8.49 14.18 2.14
CA TYR A 62 8.51 15.57 2.57
C TYR A 62 8.56 16.48 1.34
N ARG A 63 7.96 17.65 1.40
CA ARG A 63 8.11 18.69 0.38
C ARG A 63 8.78 19.92 0.98
N CYS A 64 9.79 20.44 0.31
CA CYS A 64 10.41 21.70 0.70
C CYS A 64 9.46 22.86 0.34
N PRO A 65 8.99 23.68 1.30
CA PRO A 65 8.12 24.80 1.01
C PRO A 65 8.84 25.94 0.28
N GLU A 66 10.17 26.02 0.39
CA GLU A 66 10.98 27.10 -0.20
C GLU A 66 11.27 26.88 -1.69
N CYS A 67 11.65 25.65 -2.07
CA CYS A 67 12.08 25.34 -3.45
C CYS A 67 11.24 24.27 -4.15
N GLY A 68 10.21 23.74 -3.49
CA GLY A 68 9.29 22.73 -4.05
C GLY A 68 9.90 21.33 -4.21
N PHE A 69 11.13 21.09 -3.76
CA PHE A 69 11.80 19.80 -3.90
C PHE A 69 11.12 18.70 -3.06
N ALA A 70 10.85 17.54 -3.68
CA ALA A 70 10.37 16.35 -2.99
C ALA A 70 11.56 15.64 -2.31
N ALA A 71 11.56 15.64 -0.99
CA ALA A 71 12.60 15.07 -0.14
C ALA A 71 12.07 13.85 0.62
N TYR A 72 12.96 12.96 1.05
CA TYR A 72 12.63 11.90 2.00
C TYR A 72 13.03 12.25 3.45
N LEU A 73 13.76 13.35 3.63
CA LEU A 73 14.28 13.81 4.90
C LEU A 73 13.66 15.16 5.27
N LYS A 74 13.71 15.52 6.56
CA LYS A 74 13.26 16.83 7.07
C LYS A 74 14.11 18.00 6.57
N THR A 75 15.33 17.75 6.09
CA THR A 75 16.22 18.76 5.55
C THR A 75 16.32 18.63 4.04
N CYS A 76 16.11 19.74 3.32
CA CYS A 76 16.12 19.77 1.87
C CYS A 76 17.54 19.58 1.33
N SER A 77 17.78 18.52 0.58
CA SER A 77 19.07 18.26 -0.08
C SER A 77 19.43 19.29 -1.15
N ARG A 78 18.48 20.12 -1.60
CA ARG A 78 18.69 21.12 -2.67
C ARG A 78 19.02 22.51 -2.13
N CYS A 79 18.24 23.02 -1.18
CA CYS A 79 18.40 24.39 -0.65
C CYS A 79 18.82 24.45 0.83
N GLY A 80 18.86 23.32 1.54
CA GLY A 80 19.16 23.27 2.97
C GLY A 80 17.99 23.64 3.90
N GLY A 81 16.87 24.13 3.37
CA GLY A 81 15.66 24.48 4.14
C GLY A 81 14.98 23.28 4.81
N THR A 82 14.00 23.56 5.69
CA THR A 82 13.24 22.52 6.41
C THR A 82 12.02 22.09 5.58
N CYS A 83 11.93 20.81 5.26
CA CYS A 83 10.82 20.23 4.52
C CYS A 83 9.64 19.87 5.42
N THR A 84 8.42 20.08 4.93
CA THR A 84 7.18 19.69 5.60
C THR A 84 6.71 18.33 5.12
N ARG A 85 6.09 17.53 5.99
CA ARG A 85 5.63 16.20 5.61
C ARG A 85 4.43 16.32 4.68
N GLU A 86 4.46 15.60 3.56
CA GLU A 86 3.29 15.49 2.69
C GLU A 86 2.23 14.61 3.38
N ALA A 87 0.97 15.05 3.31
CA ALA A 87 -0.18 14.37 3.91
C ALA A 87 -0.55 13.08 3.15
#